data_AF-A0A7S0NZP4-F1
#
_entry.id   AF-A0A7S0NZP4-F1
#
_cell.length_a   1.000
_cell.length_b   1.000
_cell.length_c   1.000
_cell.angle_alpha   90.00
_cell.angle_beta   90.00
_cell.angle_gamma   90.00
#
_symmetry.space_group_name_H-M   'P 1'
#
loop_
_entity.id
_entity.type
_entity.pdbx_description
1 polymer ?
#
loop_
_entity_poly.entity_id
_entity_poly.type
_entity_poly.pdbx_seq_one_letter_code
_entity_poly.pdbx_strand_id
1 'polypeptide(L)'
;TDQRRYSYNEPITIAFANPHASADDWIAIYPAGTGSGGGGLPRGSTMWLYACGTKECRGATESGTYTLGDGTLAHGGAPWPLAPGDYQAFISQDVAAPYPILATSAAFTVVLGLR
;
A
#
# COMPACT_ATOMS: atom_id res chain seq x y z
N THR A 1 2.08 8.41 -1.67
CA THR A 1 1.40 8.95 -0.49
C THR A 1 1.46 10.45 -0.54
N ASP A 2 0.46 11.13 0.02
CA ASP A 2 0.39 12.59 0.06
C ASP A 2 1.25 13.23 1.16
N GLN A 3 1.64 12.45 2.18
CA GLN A 3 2.49 12.92 3.27
C GLN A 3 3.66 11.97 3.54
N ARG A 4 4.66 12.49 4.27
CA ARG A 4 5.82 11.73 4.78
C ARG A 4 5.68 11.35 6.25
N ARG A 5 4.71 11.92 6.94
CA ARG A 5 4.45 11.70 8.36
C ARG A 5 2.94 11.81 8.59
N TYR A 6 2.37 10.77 9.17
CA TYR A 6 0.98 10.70 9.58
C TYR A 6 0.93 10.51 11.09
N SER A 7 -0.07 11.09 11.73
CA SER A 7 -0.43 10.76 13.11
C SER A 7 -1.10 9.40 13.17
N TYR A 8 -1.01 8.73 14.30
CA TYR A 8 -1.76 7.50 14.54
C TYR A 8 -3.26 7.75 14.32
N ASN A 9 -3.89 6.88 13.52
CA ASN A 9 -5.28 7.00 13.06
C ASN A 9 -5.57 8.15 12.06
N GLU A 10 -4.55 8.88 11.59
CA GLU A 10 -4.72 9.81 10.48
C GLU A 10 -4.89 9.03 9.15
N PRO A 11 -5.92 9.33 8.34
CA PRO A 11 -6.10 8.67 7.05
C PRO A 11 -4.90 8.86 6.12
N ILE A 12 -4.56 7.81 5.35
CA ILE A 12 -3.41 7.80 4.45
C ILE A 12 -3.90 7.81 3.01
N THR A 13 -3.62 8.90 2.28
CA THR A 13 -3.94 8.99 0.85
C THR A 13 -2.81 8.44 -0.01
N ILE A 14 -3.14 7.52 -0.90
CA ILE A 14 -2.24 6.89 -1.86
C ILE A 14 -2.75 7.18 -3.26
N ALA A 15 -2.00 7.98 -4.01
CA ALA A 15 -2.15 8.12 -5.45
C ALA A 15 -1.16 7.19 -6.17
N PHE A 16 -1.60 6.55 -7.24
CA PHE A 16 -0.78 5.64 -8.04
C PHE A 16 -1.05 5.78 -9.54
N ALA A 17 -0.08 5.33 -10.32
CA ALA A 17 -0.21 5.13 -11.76
C ALA A 17 0.59 3.88 -12.18
N ASN A 18 0.02 3.05 -13.04
CA ASN A 18 0.64 1.91 -13.71
C ASN A 18 0.10 1.85 -15.16
N PRO A 19 0.87 2.26 -16.18
CA PRO A 19 0.43 2.25 -17.59
C PRO A 19 0.27 0.84 -18.16
N HIS A 20 0.73 -0.19 -17.44
CA HIS A 20 0.59 -1.59 -17.82
C HIS A 20 -0.23 -2.33 -16.76
N ALA A 21 -1.41 -1.79 -16.45
CA ALA A 21 -2.25 -2.33 -15.39
C ALA A 21 -2.77 -3.74 -15.70
N SER A 22 -2.76 -4.59 -14.68
CA SER A 22 -3.37 -5.91 -14.67
C SER A 22 -4.49 -5.99 -13.63
N ALA A 23 -5.41 -6.94 -13.80
CA ALA A 23 -6.45 -7.22 -12.81
C ALA A 23 -5.92 -7.76 -11.48
N ASP A 24 -4.68 -8.27 -11.48
CA ASP A 24 -3.97 -8.79 -10.31
C ASP A 24 -3.05 -7.75 -9.66
N ASP A 25 -3.06 -6.51 -10.16
CA ASP A 25 -2.29 -5.45 -9.53
C ASP A 25 -2.91 -5.06 -8.19
N TRP A 26 -2.03 -4.81 -7.23
CA TRP A 26 -2.41 -4.42 -5.87
C TRP A 26 -1.52 -3.31 -5.35
N ILE A 27 -2.11 -2.51 -4.47
CA ILE A 27 -1.42 -1.52 -3.66
C ILE A 27 -1.12 -2.19 -2.34
N ALA A 28 0.16 -2.30 -1.99
CA ALA A 28 0.60 -2.95 -0.76
C ALA A 28 1.43 -1.99 0.08
N ILE A 29 1.19 -2.00 1.39
CA ILE A 29 2.02 -1.31 2.39
C ILE A 29 2.92 -2.34 3.06
N TYR A 30 4.22 -2.05 3.10
CA TYR A 30 5.22 -2.84 3.83
C TYR A 30 6.04 -1.92 4.74
N PRO A 31 6.73 -2.47 5.76
CA PRO A 31 7.77 -1.73 6.47
C PRO A 31 8.80 -1.16 5.48
N ALA A 32 9.28 0.05 5.74
CA ALA A 32 10.26 0.71 4.90
C ALA A 32 11.53 -0.16 4.74
N GLY A 33 12.11 -0.17 3.54
CA GLY A 33 13.27 -1.00 3.20
C GLY A 33 12.95 -2.44 2.79
N THR A 34 11.69 -2.88 2.88
CA THR A 34 11.27 -4.18 2.32
C THR A 34 11.54 -4.23 0.81
N GLY A 35 12.11 -5.35 0.33
CA GLY A 35 12.42 -5.56 -1.09
C GLY A 35 13.71 -4.90 -1.60
N SER A 36 14.45 -4.17 -0.75
CA SER A 36 15.71 -3.49 -1.10
C SER A 36 16.84 -4.41 -1.58
N GLY A 37 16.74 -5.72 -1.38
CA GLY A 37 17.68 -6.73 -1.87
C GLY A 37 17.48 -7.17 -3.33
N GLY A 38 16.60 -6.51 -4.09
CA GLY A 38 16.34 -6.84 -5.50
C GLY A 38 15.49 -8.08 -5.74
N GLY A 39 15.06 -8.75 -4.67
CA GLY A 39 14.25 -9.97 -4.76
C GLY A 39 12.76 -9.72 -5.05
N GLY A 40 12.23 -8.52 -4.84
CA GLY A 40 10.79 -8.25 -4.82
C GLY A 40 10.21 -8.26 -3.40
N LEU A 41 8.88 -8.23 -3.27
CA LEU A 41 8.20 -8.17 -1.98
C LEU A 41 7.91 -9.58 -1.44
N PRO A 42 8.17 -9.88 -0.15
CA PRO A 42 7.86 -11.18 0.44
C PRO A 42 6.34 -11.36 0.61
N ARG A 43 5.92 -12.56 1.05
CA ARG A 43 4.53 -12.75 1.53
C ARG A 43 4.28 -11.92 2.79
N GLY A 44 3.06 -11.42 2.94
CA GLY A 44 2.62 -10.73 4.15
C GLY A 44 2.86 -9.23 4.13
N SER A 45 2.18 -8.51 3.22
CA SER A 45 2.03 -7.06 3.33
C SER A 45 1.37 -6.68 4.65
N THR A 46 1.75 -5.53 5.20
CA THR A 46 1.11 -4.98 6.40
C THR A 46 -0.36 -4.66 6.11
N MET A 47 -0.64 -4.03 4.98
CA MET A 47 -1.99 -3.77 4.47
C MET A 47 -1.97 -3.86 2.94
N TRP A 48 -3.11 -4.19 2.34
CA TRP A 48 -3.21 -4.23 0.88
C TRP A 48 -4.66 -4.10 0.38
N LEU A 49 -4.81 -3.71 -0.89
CA LEU A 49 -6.05 -3.75 -1.67
C LEU A 49 -5.69 -3.93 -3.15
N TYR A 50 -6.58 -4.50 -3.97
CA TYR A 50 -6.36 -4.51 -5.41
C TYR A 50 -6.43 -3.08 -5.95
N ALA A 51 -5.71 -2.82 -7.04
CA ALA A 51 -5.60 -1.50 -7.65
C ALA A 51 -6.95 -0.93 -8.12
N CYS A 52 -7.98 -1.76 -8.26
CA CYS A 52 -9.36 -1.35 -8.54
C CYS A 52 -10.14 -0.83 -7.31
N GLY A 53 -9.58 -0.87 -6.10
CA GLY A 53 -10.07 -0.12 -4.94
C GLY A 53 -10.55 -0.91 -3.73
N THR A 54 -10.69 -2.24 -3.80
CA THR A 54 -11.02 -3.07 -2.61
C THR A 54 -10.22 -4.37 -2.59
N LYS A 55 -10.28 -5.11 -1.47
CA LYS A 55 -9.65 -6.44 -1.38
C LYS A 55 -10.40 -7.53 -2.19
N GLU A 56 -11.62 -7.27 -2.62
CA GLU A 56 -12.46 -8.20 -3.39
C GLU A 56 -12.53 -7.87 -4.88
N CYS A 57 -12.21 -6.63 -5.27
CA CYS A 57 -12.35 -6.21 -6.65
C CYS A 57 -11.34 -6.97 -7.55
N ARG A 58 -11.71 -7.07 -8.84
CA ARG A 58 -10.88 -7.62 -9.91
C ARG A 58 -11.05 -6.72 -11.13
N GLY A 59 -9.97 -6.11 -11.59
CA GLY A 59 -10.00 -5.23 -12.75
C GLY A 59 -8.70 -4.44 -12.90
N ALA A 60 -8.26 -4.26 -14.14
CA ALA A 60 -7.10 -3.43 -14.43
C ALA A 60 -7.48 -1.96 -14.17
N THR A 61 -6.68 -1.25 -13.38
CA THR A 61 -6.86 0.17 -13.08
C THR A 61 -5.51 0.86 -13.21
N GLU A 62 -5.39 1.70 -14.24
CA GLU A 62 -4.12 2.36 -14.59
C GLU A 62 -3.73 3.46 -13.61
N SER A 63 -4.69 4.07 -12.92
CA SER A 63 -4.41 5.09 -11.92
C SER A 63 -5.60 5.29 -10.98
N GLY A 64 -5.32 5.83 -9.81
CA GLY A 64 -6.34 6.13 -8.83
C GLY A 64 -5.76 6.80 -7.60
N THR A 65 -6.67 7.28 -6.76
CA THR A 65 -6.36 7.85 -5.44
C THR A 65 -7.26 7.20 -4.42
N TYR A 66 -6.66 6.58 -3.40
CA TYR A 66 -7.37 5.87 -2.35
C TYR A 66 -6.94 6.37 -0.98
N THR A 67 -7.90 6.47 -0.06
CA THR A 67 -7.66 6.92 1.30
C THR A 67 -7.94 5.77 2.25
N LEU A 68 -6.89 5.24 2.88
CA LEU A 68 -7.03 4.24 3.92
C LEU A 68 -7.38 4.92 5.24
N GLY A 69 -8.33 4.35 5.98
CA GLY A 69 -8.72 4.84 7.31
C GLY A 69 -9.86 5.85 7.35
N ASP A 70 -10.48 6.18 6.22
CA ASP A 70 -11.68 7.04 6.16
C ASP A 70 -13.00 6.28 6.31
N GLY A 71 -12.93 4.95 6.44
CA GLY A 71 -14.10 4.07 6.58
C GLY A 71 -14.77 3.66 5.25
N THR A 72 -14.24 4.08 4.10
CA THR A 72 -14.85 3.83 2.78
C THR A 72 -14.23 2.66 2.03
N LEU A 73 -12.98 2.29 2.34
CA LEU A 73 -12.24 1.25 1.62
C LEU A 73 -11.97 0.02 2.48
N ALA A 74 -12.43 -1.14 1.99
CA ALA A 74 -12.06 -2.43 2.55
C ALA A 74 -10.67 -2.85 2.08
N HIS A 75 -9.79 -3.17 3.04
CA HIS A 75 -8.43 -3.64 2.79
C HIS A 75 -8.16 -4.98 3.51
N GLY A 76 -7.15 -5.70 3.05
CA GLY A 76 -6.59 -6.87 3.72
C GLY A 76 -5.39 -6.50 4.60
N GLY A 77 -4.87 -7.51 5.32
CA GLY A 77 -3.73 -7.36 6.23
C GLY A 77 -4.15 -7.01 7.66
N ALA A 78 -3.33 -6.19 8.33
CA ALA A 78 -3.59 -5.66 9.66
C ALA A 78 -4.86 -4.78 9.66
N PRO A 79 -5.63 -4.75 10.77
CA PRO A 79 -6.74 -3.83 10.91
C PRO A 79 -6.27 -2.38 10.96
N TRP A 80 -7.12 -1.43 10.54
CA TRP A 80 -6.91 -0.02 10.82
C TRP A 80 -7.13 0.26 12.32
N PRO A 81 -6.37 1.20 12.94
CA PRO A 81 -5.32 2.04 12.37
C PRO A 81 -3.99 1.32 12.13
N LEU A 82 -3.27 1.79 11.11
CA LEU A 82 -1.90 1.35 10.86
C LEU A 82 -1.03 1.66 12.10
N ALA A 83 -0.35 0.64 12.62
CA ALA A 83 0.50 0.78 13.80
C ALA A 83 1.64 1.79 13.55
N PRO A 84 2.13 2.51 14.58
CA PRO A 84 3.28 3.40 14.43
C PRO A 84 4.49 2.67 13.84
N GLY A 85 5.23 3.33 12.94
CA GLY A 85 6.37 2.76 12.24
C GLY A 85 6.66 3.43 10.91
N ASP A 86 7.74 3.00 10.26
CA ASP A 86 8.15 3.48 8.94
C ASP A 86 7.70 2.51 7.86
N TYR A 87 7.08 3.03 6.80
CA TYR A 87 6.42 2.26 5.77
C TYR A 87 6.70 2.79 4.37
N GLN A 88 6.47 1.92 3.37
CA GLN A 88 6.41 2.27 1.96
C GLN A 88 5.20 1.62 1.31
N ALA A 89 4.57 2.34 0.38
CA ALA A 89 3.51 1.81 -0.47
C ALA A 89 4.11 1.36 -1.81
N PHE A 90 3.59 0.27 -2.36
CA PHE A 90 4.06 -0.33 -3.59
C PHE A 90 2.87 -0.60 -4.52
N ILE A 91 3.09 -0.44 -5.82
CA ILE A 91 2.32 -1.18 -6.82
C ILE A 91 3.09 -2.47 -7.10
N SER A 92 2.37 -3.58 -7.04
CA SER A 92 2.91 -4.90 -7.27
C SER A 92 1.85 -5.75 -7.99
N GLN A 93 2.11 -7.04 -8.20
CA GLN A 93 1.17 -7.96 -8.82
C GLN A 93 1.05 -9.24 -8.00
N ASP A 94 -0.17 -9.72 -7.79
CA ASP A 94 -0.51 -10.90 -6.99
C ASP A 94 -0.29 -12.21 -7.78
N VAL A 95 0.97 -12.50 -8.11
CA VAL A 95 1.38 -13.70 -8.87
C VAL A 95 1.98 -14.78 -7.97
N ALA A 96 3.27 -14.66 -7.67
CA ALA A 96 3.99 -15.54 -6.77
C ALA A 96 5.03 -14.70 -6.01
N ALA A 97 5.22 -15.02 -4.74
CA ALA A 97 6.28 -14.39 -3.96
C ALA A 97 7.66 -14.94 -4.39
N PRO A 98 8.70 -14.09 -4.48
CA PRO A 98 8.64 -12.67 -4.18
C PRO A 98 7.93 -11.86 -5.28
N TYR A 99 6.99 -11.01 -4.88
CA TYR A 99 6.12 -10.29 -5.79
C TYR A 99 6.89 -9.17 -6.51
N PRO A 100 6.65 -8.95 -7.80
CA PRO A 100 7.34 -7.90 -8.56
C PRO A 100 6.99 -6.52 -8.01
N ILE A 101 7.97 -5.61 -7.98
CA ILE A 101 7.74 -4.20 -7.64
C ILE A 101 7.56 -3.44 -8.95
N LEU A 102 6.35 -2.95 -9.20
CA LEU A 102 5.99 -2.17 -10.40
C LEU A 102 6.18 -0.67 -10.17
N ALA A 103 5.88 -0.20 -8.96
CA ALA A 103 6.18 1.16 -8.52
C ALA A 103 6.37 1.20 -7.00
N THR A 104 7.08 2.21 -6.51
CA THR A 104 7.28 2.45 -5.07
C THR A 104 6.98 3.90 -4.73
N SER A 105 6.35 4.13 -3.59
CA SER A 105 6.35 5.43 -2.96
C SER A 105 7.70 5.69 -2.27
N ALA A 106 7.93 6.95 -1.94
CA ALA A 106 8.92 7.25 -0.92
C ALA A 106 8.41 6.79 0.46
N ALA A 107 9.33 6.60 1.42
CA ALA A 107 8.97 6.20 2.77
C ALA A 107 8.15 7.28 3.50
N PHE A 108 7.23 6.83 4.35
CA PHE A 108 6.44 7.65 5.26
C PHE A 108 6.43 7.02 6.65
N THR A 109 6.21 7.82 7.69
CA THR A 109 6.16 7.35 9.07
C THR A 109 4.78 7.56 9.67
N VAL A 110 4.31 6.61 10.48
CA VAL A 110 3.15 6.79 11.36
C VAL A 110 3.68 6.97 12.77
N VAL A 111 3.33 8.08 13.42
CA VAL A 111 3.77 8.39 14.78
C VAL A 111 2.58 8.43 15.73
N LEU A 112 2.79 8.04 16.99
CA LEU A 112 1.87 8.45 18.05
C LEU A 112 1.92 9.99 18.10
N GLY A 113 0.77 10.65 17.97
CA GLY A 113 0.70 12.09 18.14
C GLY A 113 1.30 12.45 19.50
N LEU A 114 2.35 13.28 19.51
CA LEU A 114 2.82 13.86 20.75
C LEU A 114 1.71 14.81 21.24
N ARG A 115 1.23 14.59 22.46
CA ARG A 115 0.52 15.65 23.20
C ARG A 115 1.51 16.73 23.59
#